data_AF-A0A6S7HKG4-F1
#
_entry.id   AF-A0A6S7HKG4-F1
#
_cell.length_a   1.000
_cell.length_b   1.000
_cell.length_c   1.000
_cell.angle_alpha   90.00
_cell.angle_beta   90.00
_cell.angle_gamma   90.00
#
_symmetry.space_group_name_H-M   'P 1'
#
loop_
_entity.id
_entity.type
_entity.pdbx_description
1 polymer ?
#
loop_
_entity_poly.entity_id
_entity_poly.type
_entity_poly.pdbx_seq_one_letter_code
_entity_poly.pdbx_strand_id
1 'polypeptide(L)'
;MGSVFYSMLENVPVTVEAYIPGEFVKYINNDGECTDSPNEELDELLKTQCHSHFSYEYSNKELMILDIQGSGYSLYDPEISTSKREVDCSKSSNVGDEAYFCTGNLSIVGINEFKRQHICNKFCQMMELSVLV
;
A
#
# COMPACT_ATOMS: atom_id res chain seq x y z
N MET A 1 -5.87 -11.71 -10.46
CA MET A 1 -5.72 -11.46 -9.02
C MET A 1 -5.38 -12.78 -8.37
N GLY A 2 -4.27 -12.86 -7.62
CA GLY A 2 -3.87 -14.09 -6.94
C GLY A 2 -4.91 -14.49 -5.91
N SER A 3 -5.14 -15.80 -5.76
CA SER A 3 -5.98 -16.31 -4.68
C SER A 3 -5.12 -16.57 -3.46
N VAL A 4 -5.53 -16.03 -2.32
CA VAL A 4 -4.96 -16.35 -1.01
C VAL A 4 -5.83 -17.40 -0.34
N PHE A 5 -5.23 -18.48 0.12
CA PHE A 5 -5.89 -19.61 0.75
C PHE A 5 -5.53 -19.69 2.22
N TYR A 6 -6.52 -19.98 3.06
CA TYR A 6 -6.30 -20.33 4.45
C TYR A 6 -5.92 -21.80 4.58
N SER A 7 -4.93 -22.12 5.42
CA SER A 7 -4.51 -23.49 5.73
C SER A 7 -3.98 -23.60 7.16
N MET A 8 -3.60 -24.82 7.55
CA MET A 8 -2.94 -25.13 8.82
C MET A 8 -1.61 -25.83 8.55
N LEU A 9 -0.51 -25.28 9.07
CA LEU A 9 0.82 -25.90 9.04
C LEU A 9 1.23 -26.21 10.48
N GLU A 10 1.38 -27.48 10.83
CA GLU A 10 1.77 -27.90 12.19
C GLU A 10 0.88 -27.31 13.31
N ASN A 11 -0.44 -27.22 13.07
CA ASN A 11 -1.43 -26.56 13.93
C ASN A 11 -1.30 -25.03 14.06
N VAL A 12 -0.48 -24.39 13.23
CA VAL A 12 -0.41 -22.94 13.11
C VAL A 12 -1.24 -22.49 11.90
N PRO A 13 -2.16 -21.52 12.06
CA PRO A 13 -2.87 -20.92 10.94
C PRO A 13 -1.91 -20.23 9.98
N VAL A 14 -2.04 -20.49 8.67
CA VAL A 14 -1.22 -19.88 7.63
C VAL A 14 -2.08 -19.41 6.47
N THR A 15 -1.62 -18.36 5.78
CA THR A 15 -2.07 -17.96 4.46
C THR A 15 -1.10 -18.50 3.41
N VAL A 16 -1.63 -19.01 2.31
CA VAL A 16 -0.84 -19.57 1.21
C VAL A 16 -1.31 -18.95 -0.10
N GLU A 17 -0.38 -18.55 -0.94
CA GLU A 17 -0.66 -18.00 -2.26
C GLU A 17 0.26 -18.63 -3.32
N ALA A 18 -0.02 -18.34 -4.59
CA ALA A 18 0.77 -18.87 -5.69
C ALA A 18 2.18 -18.28 -5.67
N TYR A 19 3.19 -19.12 -5.89
CA TYR A 19 4.56 -18.65 -6.07
C TYR A 19 4.67 -17.75 -7.30
N ILE A 20 5.24 -16.56 -7.12
CA ILE A 20 5.49 -15.60 -8.19
C ILE A 20 6.99 -15.63 -8.52
N PRO A 21 7.38 -16.04 -9.74
CA PRO A 21 8.78 -16.08 -10.14
C PRO A 21 9.30 -14.67 -10.47
N GLY A 22 10.59 -14.46 -10.21
CA GLY A 22 11.32 -13.23 -10.54
C GLY A 22 11.98 -12.60 -9.32
N GLU A 23 12.58 -11.43 -9.51
CA GLU A 23 13.20 -10.67 -8.43
C GLU A 23 12.13 -9.95 -7.61
N PHE A 24 12.21 -10.06 -6.29
CA PHE A 24 11.36 -9.29 -5.38
C PHE A 24 11.88 -7.86 -5.31
N VAL A 25 10.98 -6.90 -5.51
CA VAL A 25 11.23 -5.47 -5.36
C VAL A 25 10.15 -4.88 -4.48
N LYS A 26 10.58 -4.11 -3.48
CA LYS A 26 9.71 -3.24 -2.71
C LYS A 26 9.82 -1.84 -3.30
N TYR A 27 8.70 -1.26 -3.71
CA TYR A 27 8.64 0.05 -4.39
C TYR A 27 8.25 1.17 -3.43
N ILE A 28 7.34 0.88 -2.51
CA ILE A 28 6.78 1.83 -1.54
C ILE A 28 6.62 1.08 -0.22
N ASN A 29 7.06 1.67 0.88
CA ASN A 29 6.85 1.14 2.23
C ASN A 29 5.46 1.50 2.77
N ASN A 30 4.99 0.76 3.78
CA ASN A 30 3.72 1.06 4.45
C ASN A 30 3.70 2.42 5.18
N ASP A 31 4.87 2.97 5.51
CA ASP A 31 5.03 4.32 6.05
C ASP A 31 5.00 5.42 4.98
N GLY A 32 4.83 5.08 3.70
CA GLY A 32 4.73 6.02 2.59
C GLY A 32 6.07 6.38 1.95
N GLU A 33 7.20 5.91 2.47
CA GLU A 33 8.50 6.13 1.85
C GLU A 33 8.60 5.39 0.50
N CYS A 34 9.01 6.11 -0.54
CA CYS A 34 9.31 5.52 -1.84
C CYS A 34 10.75 5.01 -1.83
N THR A 35 10.97 3.76 -2.23
CA THR A 35 12.33 3.20 -2.26
C THR A 35 13.18 3.85 -3.34
N ASP A 36 14.43 4.16 -3.01
CA ASP A 36 15.43 4.62 -3.97
C ASP A 36 15.71 3.52 -5.00
N SER A 37 15.34 3.78 -6.26
CA SER A 37 15.77 2.96 -7.38
C SER A 37 16.98 3.62 -8.05
N PRO A 38 18.05 2.87 -8.36
CA PRO A 38 19.14 3.41 -9.18
C PRO A 38 18.68 3.81 -10.59
N ASN A 39 17.47 3.42 -10.98
CA ASN A 39 16.80 3.85 -12.20
C ASN A 39 15.36 4.33 -11.87
N GLU A 40 15.23 5.59 -11.48
CA GLU A 40 13.95 6.25 -11.16
C GLU A 40 12.98 6.27 -12.36
N GLU A 41 13.47 6.05 -13.58
CA GLU A 41 12.64 5.99 -14.79
C GLU A 41 12.02 4.61 -15.08
N LEU A 42 12.21 3.62 -14.20
CA LEU A 42 11.61 2.31 -14.39
C LEU A 42 10.06 2.42 -14.37
N ASP A 43 9.43 1.99 -15.46
CA ASP A 43 7.98 2.07 -15.63
C ASP A 43 7.19 1.38 -14.50
N GLU A 44 7.74 0.32 -13.91
CA GLU A 44 7.15 -0.38 -12.76
C GLU A 44 7.04 0.55 -11.54
N LEU A 45 8.14 1.19 -11.15
CA LEU A 45 8.18 2.14 -10.03
C LEU A 45 7.23 3.33 -10.27
N LEU A 46 7.24 3.90 -11.47
CA LEU A 46 6.37 5.04 -11.78
C LEU A 46 4.88 4.65 -11.75
N LYS A 47 4.54 3.45 -12.23
CA LYS A 47 3.17 2.93 -12.17
C LYS A 47 2.73 2.61 -10.75
N THR A 48 3.61 2.07 -9.90
CA THR A 48 3.26 1.78 -8.49
C THR A 48 3.01 3.07 -7.71
N GLN A 49 3.83 4.10 -7.88
CA GLN A 49 3.57 5.43 -7.30
C GLN A 49 2.27 6.05 -7.82
N CYS A 50 2.01 5.95 -9.12
CA CYS A 50 0.74 6.40 -9.70
C CYS A 50 -0.45 5.61 -9.13
N HIS A 51 -0.28 4.32 -8.84
CA HIS A 51 -1.34 3.48 -8.29
C HIS A 51 -1.71 3.90 -6.86
N SER A 52 -0.71 4.13 -5.99
CA SER A 52 -0.94 4.66 -4.64
C SER A 52 -1.66 6.01 -4.68
N HIS A 53 -1.20 6.94 -5.52
CA HIS A 53 -1.87 8.22 -5.72
C HIS A 53 -3.32 8.04 -6.24
N PHE A 54 -3.51 7.25 -7.29
CA PHE A 54 -4.84 6.96 -7.84
C PHE A 54 -5.80 6.42 -6.78
N SER A 55 -5.34 5.49 -5.93
CA SER A 55 -6.18 4.93 -4.85
C SER A 55 -6.68 5.98 -3.86
N TYR A 56 -5.86 7.00 -3.59
CA TYR A 56 -6.22 8.12 -2.72
C TYR A 56 -7.26 9.05 -3.34
N GLU A 57 -7.06 9.45 -4.60
CA GLU A 57 -8.03 10.30 -5.29
C GLU A 57 -9.34 9.55 -5.54
N TYR A 58 -9.28 8.30 -6.01
CA TYR A 58 -10.44 7.47 -6.32
C TYR A 58 -11.29 7.16 -5.09
N SER A 59 -10.66 7.02 -3.91
CA SER A 59 -11.37 6.79 -2.65
C SER A 59 -11.97 8.06 -2.03
N ASN A 60 -11.98 9.20 -2.74
CA ASN A 60 -12.31 10.51 -2.17
C ASN A 60 -11.46 10.85 -0.94
N LYS A 61 -10.17 10.47 -0.96
CA LYS A 61 -9.19 10.76 0.09
C LYS A 61 -9.46 10.01 1.39
N GLU A 62 -10.19 8.89 1.33
CA GLU A 62 -10.51 8.07 2.50
C GLU A 62 -9.42 7.04 2.83
N LEU A 63 -8.71 6.54 1.81
CA LEU A 63 -7.64 5.56 1.98
C LEU A 63 -6.55 5.69 0.91
N MET A 64 -5.39 5.10 1.16
CA MET A 64 -4.29 4.99 0.20
C MET A 64 -3.70 3.60 0.30
N ILE A 65 -3.50 2.94 -0.84
CA ILE A 65 -2.78 1.67 -0.92
C ILE A 65 -1.28 1.97 -0.90
N LEU A 66 -0.58 1.39 0.07
CA LEU A 66 0.86 1.48 0.30
C LEU A 66 1.45 0.06 0.37
N ASP A 67 2.69 -0.06 0.87
CA ASP A 67 3.46 -1.32 0.91
C ASP A 67 3.48 -2.05 -0.44
N ILE A 68 3.70 -1.27 -1.51
CA ILE A 68 3.65 -1.81 -2.86
C ILE A 68 4.94 -2.59 -3.13
N GLN A 69 4.81 -3.91 -3.24
CA GLN A 69 5.91 -4.84 -3.46
C GLN A 69 5.50 -5.95 -4.42
N GLY A 70 6.48 -6.54 -5.10
CA GLY A 70 6.18 -7.60 -6.06
C GLY A 70 7.37 -8.04 -6.89
N SER A 71 7.07 -8.77 -7.96
CA SER A 71 8.03 -9.08 -9.01
C SER A 71 7.52 -8.61 -10.37
N GLY A 72 8.23 -7.65 -10.97
CA GLY A 72 7.76 -6.93 -12.15
C GLY A 72 6.39 -6.28 -11.89
N TYR A 73 5.41 -6.63 -12.74
CA TYR A 73 4.02 -6.18 -12.62
C TYR A 73 3.12 -7.06 -11.73
N SER A 74 3.66 -8.14 -11.16
CA SER A 74 2.92 -9.00 -10.24
C SER A 74 3.13 -8.54 -8.81
N LEU A 75 2.18 -7.75 -8.29
CA LEU A 75 2.19 -7.20 -6.94
C LEU A 75 1.45 -8.11 -5.95
N TYR A 76 1.89 -8.13 -4.70
CA TYR A 76 1.33 -8.93 -3.61
C TYR A 76 1.55 -8.22 -2.27
N ASP A 77 0.81 -8.66 -1.24
CA ASP A 77 0.87 -8.13 0.12
C ASP A 77 0.84 -6.60 0.25
N PRO A 78 -0.19 -5.90 -0.29
CA PRO A 78 -0.31 -4.46 -0.10
C PRO A 78 -0.78 -4.12 1.33
N GLU A 79 -0.48 -2.90 1.77
CA GLU A 79 -1.07 -2.32 2.98
C GLU A 79 -2.02 -1.17 2.65
N ILE A 80 -2.98 -0.91 3.53
CA ILE A 80 -3.98 0.15 3.33
C ILE A 80 -3.90 1.14 4.49
N SER A 81 -3.51 2.38 4.18
CA SER A 81 -3.56 3.49 5.12
C SER A 81 -4.88 4.25 5.02
N THR A 82 -5.55 4.50 6.13
CA THR A 82 -6.81 5.27 6.18
C THR A 82 -6.60 6.73 6.58
N SER A 83 -7.40 7.66 6.02
CA SER A 83 -7.32 9.08 6.43
C SER A 83 -7.90 9.33 7.82
N LYS A 84 -8.73 8.42 8.31
CA LYS A 84 -9.15 8.37 9.72
C LYS A 84 -7.98 7.85 10.56
N ARG A 85 -7.73 8.51 11.69
CA ARG A 85 -6.79 7.97 12.69
C ARG A 85 -7.36 6.66 13.23
N GLU A 86 -6.51 5.64 13.27
CA GLU A 86 -6.80 4.44 14.05
C GLU A 86 -7.22 4.81 15.47
N VAL A 87 -8.29 4.16 15.92
CA VAL A 87 -8.64 4.17 17.33
C VAL A 87 -7.68 3.22 18.02
N ASP A 88 -6.96 3.73 19.02
CA ASP A 88 -6.08 2.89 19.84
C ASP A 88 -6.92 1.85 20.57
N CYS A 89 -7.00 0.65 19.98
CA CYS A 89 -7.77 -0.48 20.51
C CYS A 89 -7.21 -0.97 21.85
N SER A 90 -5.97 -0.60 22.21
CA SER A 90 -5.40 -0.87 23.52
C SER A 90 -5.86 0.11 24.60
N LYS A 91 -6.40 1.27 24.20
CA LYS A 91 -6.97 2.31 25.09
C LYS A 91 -8.49 2.44 24.98
N SER A 92 -9.11 1.82 23.98
CA SER A 92 -10.56 1.76 23.90
C SER A 92 -11.12 0.59 24.71
N SER A 93 -12.00 0.91 25.65
CA SER A 93 -12.79 -0.05 26.42
C SER A 93 -14.03 -0.57 25.65
N ASN A 94 -14.27 -0.09 24.43
CA ASN A 94 -15.41 -0.50 23.61
C ASN A 94 -14.98 -1.58 22.61
N VAL A 95 -15.65 -2.73 22.68
CA VAL A 95 -15.46 -3.91 21.81
C VAL A 95 -15.78 -3.63 20.32
N GLY A 96 -16.12 -2.40 19.95
CA GLY A 96 -16.52 -1.98 18.60
C GLY A 96 -15.59 -0.98 17.92
N ASP A 97 -14.46 -0.62 18.52
CA ASP A 97 -13.45 0.18 17.82
C ASP A 97 -12.65 -0.77 16.92
N GLU A 98 -13.05 -0.84 15.66
CA GLU A 98 -12.42 -1.68 14.65
C GLU A 98 -11.08 -1.05 14.20
N ALA A 99 -9.99 -1.79 14.37
CA ALA A 99 -8.72 -1.49 13.69
C ALA A 99 -8.89 -1.82 12.20
N TYR A 100 -9.04 -0.79 11.37
CA TYR A 100 -9.15 -0.97 9.93
C TYR A 100 -7.84 -1.54 9.37
N PHE A 101 -7.93 -2.62 8.60
CA PHE A 101 -6.81 -3.17 7.82
C PHE A 101 -5.57 -3.58 8.64
N CYS A 102 -5.78 -3.95 9.92
CA CYS A 102 -4.75 -4.51 10.80
C CYS A 102 -3.58 -3.55 11.08
N THR A 103 -2.51 -4.06 11.70
CA THR A 103 -1.41 -3.25 12.26
C THR A 103 -0.54 -2.55 11.23
N GLY A 104 -0.66 -2.89 9.94
CA GLY A 104 0.06 -2.23 8.86
C GLY A 104 -0.52 -0.87 8.46
N ASN A 105 -1.75 -0.57 8.89
CA ASN A 105 -2.43 0.70 8.64
C ASN A 105 -1.85 1.84 9.50
N LEU A 106 -0.84 2.53 8.98
CA LEU A 106 -0.26 3.72 9.63
C LEU A 106 -1.13 4.99 9.48
N SER A 107 -2.37 4.83 9.02
CA SER A 107 -3.37 5.89 8.90
C SER A 107 -2.83 7.11 8.13
N ILE A 108 -3.13 8.31 8.63
CA ILE A 108 -2.68 9.57 8.06
C ILE A 108 -1.15 9.73 8.04
N VAL A 109 -0.39 8.97 8.82
CA VAL A 109 1.08 9.04 8.84
C VAL A 109 1.62 8.55 7.49
N GLY A 110 1.23 7.35 7.07
CA GLY A 110 1.66 6.79 5.78
C GLY A 110 1.21 7.63 4.59
N ILE A 111 -0.04 8.12 4.64
CA ILE A 111 -0.57 9.03 3.60
C ILE A 111 0.25 10.31 3.49
N ASN A 112 0.52 10.98 4.61
CA ASN A 112 1.22 12.26 4.59
C ASN A 112 2.66 12.11 4.11
N GLU A 113 3.34 11.03 4.50
CA GLU A 113 4.70 10.79 4.09
C GLU A 113 4.79 10.48 2.59
N PHE A 114 3.89 9.64 2.06
CA PHE A 114 3.80 9.41 0.62
C PHE A 114 3.57 10.73 -0.13
N LYS A 115 2.61 11.55 0.32
CA LYS A 115 2.34 12.86 -0.31
C LYS A 115 3.55 13.79 -0.27
N ARG A 116 4.33 13.76 0.81
CA ARG A 116 5.53 14.59 0.99
C ARG A 116 6.62 14.23 -0.01
N GLN A 117 6.76 12.94 -0.34
CA GLN A 117 7.80 12.45 -1.26
C GLN A 117 7.34 12.37 -2.72
N HIS A 118 6.06 12.14 -2.96
CA HIS A 118 5.55 11.84 -4.30
C HIS A 118 5.61 13.06 -5.22
N ILE A 119 6.24 12.86 -6.37
CA ILE A 119 6.19 13.78 -7.51
C ILE A 119 5.37 13.11 -8.60
N CYS A 120 4.32 13.79 -9.07
CA CYS A 120 3.48 13.25 -10.15
C CYS A 120 4.30 12.95 -11.40
N ASN A 121 4.20 11.72 -11.89
CA ASN A 121 4.93 11.25 -13.05
C ASN A 121 4.02 11.16 -14.30
N LYS A 122 4.59 10.67 -15.42
CA LYS A 122 3.88 10.54 -16.71
C LYS A 122 2.58 9.74 -16.61
N PHE A 123 2.50 8.73 -15.74
CA PHE A 123 1.28 7.93 -15.56
C PHE A 123 0.23 8.68 -14.73
N CYS A 124 0.63 9.46 -13.72
CA CYS A 124 -0.30 10.33 -12.98
C CYS A 124 -0.97 11.34 -13.94
N GLN A 125 -0.20 11.90 -14.87
CA GLN A 125 -0.69 12.83 -15.90
C GLN A 125 -1.64 12.13 -16.89
N MET A 126 -1.30 10.93 -17.35
CA MET A 126 -2.16 10.12 -18.23
C MET A 126 -3.50 9.76 -17.57
N MET A 127 -3.51 9.60 -16.24
CA MET A 127 -4.70 9.31 -15.44
C MET A 127 -5.44 10.59 -15.00
N GLU A 128 -4.96 11.77 -15.40
CA GLU A 128 -5.55 13.08 -15.09
C GLU A 128 -5.72 13.32 -13.56
N LEU A 129 -4.77 12.83 -12.76
CA LEU A 129 -4.80 12.98 -11.31
C LEU A 129 -4.46 14.40 -10.87
N SER A 130 -5.13 14.87 -9.81
CA SER A 130 -4.81 16.16 -9.20
C SER A 130 -3.46 16.09 -8.48
N VAL A 131 -2.73 17.21 -8.38
CA VAL A 131 -1.44 17.19 -7.67
C VAL A 131 -1.70 16.99 -6.18
N LEU A 132 -1.02 16.02 -5.55
CA LEU A 132 -1.07 15.83 -4.11
C LEU A 132 -0.44 17.04 -3.39
N VAL A 133 -1.18 17.62 -2.45
CA VAL A 133 -0.74 18.75 -1.59
C VAL A 133 -0.68 18.30 -0.14
#